data_AF-A0A6J2VTN5-F1
#
_entry.id   AF-A0A6J2VTN5-F1
#
_cell.length_a   1.000
_cell.length_b   1.000
_cell.length_c   1.000
_cell.angle_alpha   90.00
_cell.angle_beta   90.00
_cell.angle_gamma   90.00
#
_symmetry.space_group_name_H-M   'P 1'
#
loop_
_entity.id
_entity.type
_entity.pdbx_description
1 polymer ?
#
loop_
_entity_poly.entity_id
_entity_poly.type
_entity_poly.pdbx_seq_one_letter_code
_entity_poly.pdbx_strand_id
1 'polypeptide(L)'
;MCPRVYFMTSLTFWFLIAGVTASVVVSALHSFRGCAVREFSFVAQKPGCRSLRVQTEACWGRCHTWERPVVGPPYIQRHHRVCTYSRMRYVTVRLPGCRANVSPLYHYPQALQCECTVCSTNHTECETL
;
A
#
# COMPACT_ATOMS: atom_id res chain seq x y z
N MET A 1 -39.39 3.24 -54.65
CA MET A 1 -40.13 2.57 -53.56
C MET A 1 -39.16 2.15 -52.44
N CYS A 2 -39.41 2.65 -51.23
CA CYS A 2 -38.95 2.23 -49.88
C CYS A 2 -37.47 1.91 -49.57
N PRO A 3 -36.77 2.80 -48.83
CA PRO A 3 -35.77 2.44 -47.83
C PRO A 3 -36.38 2.69 -46.43
N ARG A 4 -37.24 1.78 -45.96
CA ARG A 4 -37.89 1.89 -44.64
C ARG A 4 -37.68 0.60 -43.82
N VAL A 5 -36.48 0.02 -43.92
CA VAL A 5 -36.12 -1.23 -43.20
C VAL A 5 -34.81 -1.08 -42.40
N TYR A 6 -33.98 -0.08 -42.68
CA TYR A 6 -32.67 0.08 -42.02
C TYR A 6 -32.69 0.87 -40.69
N PHE A 7 -33.81 1.48 -40.31
CA PHE A 7 -33.85 2.37 -39.14
C PHE A 7 -34.25 1.68 -37.83
N MET A 8 -34.69 0.41 -37.88
CA MET A 8 -35.24 -0.29 -36.70
C MET A 8 -34.40 -1.47 -36.21
N THR A 9 -33.18 -1.65 -36.74
CA THR A 9 -32.20 -2.66 -36.27
C THR A 9 -30.99 -2.06 -35.57
N SER A 10 -30.77 -0.74 -35.68
CA SER A 10 -29.59 -0.09 -35.09
C SER A 10 -29.72 0.22 -33.60
N LEU A 11 -30.94 0.40 -33.08
CA LEU A 11 -31.15 0.78 -31.67
C LEU A 11 -31.14 -0.41 -30.70
N THR A 12 -31.49 -1.62 -31.15
CA THR A 12 -31.44 -2.83 -30.31
C THR A 12 -30.02 -3.39 -30.18
N PHE A 13 -29.15 -3.15 -31.18
CA PHE A 13 -27.76 -3.60 -31.13
C PHE A 13 -26.89 -2.78 -30.18
N TRP A 14 -27.21 -1.50 -29.98
CA TRP A 14 -26.48 -0.63 -29.03
C TRP A 14 -26.81 -0.91 -27.56
N PHE A 15 -27.97 -1.51 -27.25
CA PHE A 15 -28.36 -1.85 -25.88
C PHE A 15 -27.70 -3.13 -25.34
N LEU A 16 -27.23 -4.03 -26.22
CA LEU A 16 -26.55 -5.27 -25.80
C LEU A 16 -25.07 -5.07 -25.48
N ILE A 17 -24.42 -4.03 -26.02
CA ILE A 17 -22.99 -3.78 -25.85
C ILE A 17 -22.72 -2.98 -24.55
N ALA A 18 -23.67 -2.18 -24.09
CA ALA A 18 -23.49 -1.33 -22.89
C ALA A 18 -23.58 -2.10 -21.55
N GLY A 19 -24.03 -3.36 -21.55
CA GLY A 19 -24.34 -4.09 -20.31
C GLY A 19 -23.21 -4.94 -19.70
N VAL A 20 -22.06 -5.10 -20.37
CA VAL A 20 -21.11 -6.20 -20.03
C VAL A 20 -19.81 -5.74 -19.36
N THR A 21 -19.45 -4.47 -19.34
CA THR A 21 -18.08 -4.08 -18.94
C THR A 21 -18.03 -3.18 -17.70
N ALA A 22 -18.31 -3.71 -16.51
CA ALA A 22 -17.90 -3.06 -15.26
C ALA A 22 -17.98 -3.96 -14.01
N SER A 23 -17.31 -5.13 -13.98
CA SER A 23 -17.29 -5.93 -12.75
C SER A 23 -16.11 -6.88 -12.57
N VAL A 24 -14.88 -6.54 -13.00
CA VAL A 24 -13.71 -7.36 -12.61
C VAL A 24 -12.44 -6.50 -12.47
N VAL A 25 -12.11 -6.02 -11.26
CA VAL A 25 -10.71 -5.70 -10.88
C VAL A 25 -10.47 -5.52 -9.36
N VAL A 26 -11.51 -5.32 -8.53
CA VAL A 26 -11.30 -4.91 -7.12
C VAL A 26 -10.83 -6.05 -6.19
N SER A 27 -11.02 -7.32 -6.56
CA SER A 27 -10.86 -8.46 -5.63
C SER A 27 -9.42 -8.93 -5.41
N ALA A 28 -8.47 -8.60 -6.28
CA ALA A 28 -7.11 -9.18 -6.24
C ALA A 28 -6.23 -8.64 -5.10
N LEU A 29 -6.50 -7.43 -4.60
CA LEU A 29 -5.67 -6.80 -3.58
C LEU A 29 -5.88 -7.43 -2.19
N HIS A 30 -7.09 -7.90 -1.88
CA HIS A 30 -7.43 -8.39 -0.54
C HIS A 30 -6.78 -9.74 -0.22
N SER A 31 -6.42 -10.54 -1.23
CA SER A 31 -5.86 -11.90 -1.06
C SER A 31 -4.35 -12.01 -1.29
N PHE A 32 -3.66 -10.92 -1.61
CA PHE A 32 -2.22 -10.94 -1.82
C PHE A 32 -1.47 -11.38 -0.55
N ARG A 33 -0.85 -12.56 -0.61
CA ARG A 33 0.06 -13.09 0.41
C ARG A 33 1.49 -12.90 -0.07
N GLY A 34 2.11 -11.82 0.38
CA GLY A 34 3.47 -11.42 0.05
C GLY A 34 3.79 -10.07 0.65
N CYS A 35 5.06 -9.65 0.60
CA CYS A 35 5.51 -8.34 1.04
C CYS A 35 6.08 -7.60 -0.17
N ALA A 36 5.56 -6.41 -0.47
CA ALA A 36 5.93 -5.66 -1.68
C ALA A 36 5.94 -4.15 -1.44
N VAL A 37 6.65 -3.44 -2.31
CA VAL A 37 6.63 -1.98 -2.37
C VAL A 37 5.32 -1.53 -3.01
N ARG A 38 4.63 -0.56 -2.39
CA ARG A 38 3.40 0.03 -2.90
C ARG A 38 3.29 1.52 -2.57
N GLU A 39 2.48 2.21 -3.36
CA GLU A 39 2.09 3.58 -3.07
C GLU A 39 1.30 3.66 -1.77
N PHE A 40 1.72 4.57 -0.90
CA PHE A 40 1.12 4.87 0.39
C PHE A 40 1.07 6.40 0.57
N SER A 41 0.02 6.88 1.24
CA SER A 41 -0.10 8.30 1.56
C SER A 41 -0.20 8.51 3.06
N PHE A 42 0.58 9.47 3.57
CA PHE A 42 0.55 9.85 4.97
C PHE A 42 0.51 11.37 5.13
N VAL A 43 0.16 11.83 6.32
CA VAL A 43 0.15 13.26 6.64
C VAL A 43 1.43 13.58 7.40
N ALA A 44 2.35 14.30 6.75
CA ALA A 44 3.55 14.81 7.37
C ALA A 44 3.19 15.96 8.32
N GLN A 45 3.55 15.81 9.58
CA GLN A 45 3.29 16.79 10.63
C GLN A 45 4.62 17.19 11.28
N LYS A 46 4.80 18.50 11.47
CA LYS A 46 5.96 19.08 12.15
C LYS A 46 5.51 20.28 12.97
N PRO A 47 5.87 20.37 14.26
CA PRO A 47 5.53 21.53 15.08
C PRO A 47 6.00 22.85 14.43
N GLY A 48 5.09 23.82 14.36
CA GLY A 48 5.39 25.14 13.78
C GLY A 48 5.27 25.25 12.25
N CYS A 49 4.79 24.22 11.57
CA CYS A 49 4.43 24.22 10.15
C CYS A 49 2.99 23.71 9.95
N ARG A 50 2.40 23.97 8.78
CA ARG A 50 1.13 23.35 8.36
C ARG A 50 1.40 21.94 7.86
N SER A 51 0.48 21.01 8.14
CA SER A 51 0.58 19.62 7.69
C SER A 51 0.46 19.50 6.17
N LEU A 52 1.10 18.45 5.62
CA LEU A 52 1.10 18.16 4.19
C LEU A 52 0.81 16.68 3.96
N ARG A 53 -0.09 16.36 3.02
CA ARG A 53 -0.29 14.97 2.57
C ARG A 53 0.80 14.61 1.58
N VAL A 54 1.57 13.56 1.88
CA VAL A 54 2.69 13.08 1.08
C VAL A 54 2.33 11.70 0.52
N GLN A 55 2.50 11.53 -0.79
CA GLN A 55 2.47 10.22 -1.46
C GLN A 55 3.90 9.69 -1.57
N THR A 56 4.09 8.43 -1.20
CA THR A 56 5.40 7.77 -1.22
C THR A 56 5.27 6.27 -1.44
N GLU A 57 6.34 5.63 -1.87
CA GLU A 57 6.48 4.18 -1.82
C GLU A 57 6.77 3.70 -0.39
N ALA A 58 6.04 2.70 0.08
CA ALA A 58 6.20 2.06 1.38
C ALA A 58 6.02 0.54 1.29
N CYS A 59 6.41 -0.19 2.34
CA CYS A 59 6.22 -1.64 2.38
C CYS A 59 4.80 -2.01 2.83
N TRP A 60 4.16 -2.90 2.06
CA TRP A 60 2.82 -3.38 2.34
C TRP A 60 2.69 -4.88 2.04
N GLY A 61 1.93 -5.57 2.87
CA GLY A 61 1.60 -6.97 2.64
C GLY A 61 1.47 -7.80 3.90
N ARG A 62 1.49 -9.13 3.73
CA ARG A 62 1.37 -10.11 4.82
C ARG A 62 2.44 -11.18 4.66
N CYS A 63 3.08 -11.54 5.77
CA CYS A 63 4.10 -12.57 5.81
C CYS A 63 3.54 -13.87 6.37
N HIS A 64 4.11 -15.00 5.94
CA HIS A 64 3.80 -16.29 6.52
C HIS A 64 4.39 -16.39 7.93
N THR A 65 3.56 -16.77 8.88
CA THR A 65 3.94 -17.02 10.26
C THR A 65 3.40 -18.36 10.72
N TRP A 66 4.08 -18.98 11.68
CA TRP A 66 3.63 -20.23 12.28
C TRP A 66 4.22 -20.39 13.68
N GLU A 67 3.52 -21.18 14.51
CA GLU A 67 4.02 -21.67 15.78
C GLU A 67 3.85 -23.20 15.79
N ARG A 68 4.90 -23.92 16.19
CA ARG A 68 4.93 -25.37 16.23
C ARG A 68 5.22 -25.85 17.65
N PRO A 69 4.35 -26.67 18.26
CA PRO A 69 4.66 -27.33 19.52
C PRO A 69 5.86 -28.26 19.37
N VAL A 70 6.77 -28.26 20.35
CA VAL A 70 7.94 -29.13 20.41
C VAL A 70 8.02 -29.81 21.77
N VAL A 71 8.55 -31.03 21.83
CA VAL A 71 8.51 -31.88 23.04
C VAL A 71 9.39 -31.32 24.16
N GLY A 72 10.52 -30.68 23.81
CA GLY A 72 11.43 -30.06 24.77
C GLY A 72 11.26 -28.54 24.87
N PRO A 73 11.79 -27.89 25.92
CA PRO A 73 11.88 -26.43 26.01
C PRO A 73 12.47 -25.81 24.72
N PRO A 74 11.96 -24.68 24.20
CA PRO A 74 10.97 -23.78 24.78
C PRO A 74 9.49 -24.20 24.58
N TYR A 75 9.21 -25.47 24.25
CA TYR A 75 7.88 -26.07 24.01
C TYR A 75 7.11 -25.53 22.81
N ILE A 76 7.42 -24.32 22.35
CA ILE A 76 6.86 -23.70 21.14
C ILE A 76 8.01 -23.13 20.32
N GLN A 77 8.15 -23.62 19.10
CA GLN A 77 8.99 -22.98 18.09
C GLN A 77 8.16 -21.95 17.33
N ARG A 78 8.59 -20.68 17.40
CA ARG A 78 7.87 -19.56 16.79
C ARG A 78 8.59 -19.07 15.53
N HIS A 79 7.83 -18.81 14.49
CA HIS A 79 8.30 -18.22 13.25
C HIS A 79 7.46 -16.97 12.94
N HIS A 80 7.81 -15.87 13.60
CA HIS A 80 7.12 -14.60 13.44
C HIS A 80 7.94 -13.69 12.53
N ARG A 81 7.38 -13.37 11.37
CA ARG A 81 7.97 -12.46 10.38
C ARG A 81 7.01 -11.29 10.14
N VAL A 82 7.59 -10.12 9.91
CA VAL A 82 6.88 -8.89 9.57
C VAL A 82 7.32 -8.40 8.19
N CYS A 83 6.42 -7.73 7.48
CA CYS A 83 6.76 -7.07 6.22
C CYS A 83 7.43 -5.74 6.54
N THR A 84 8.71 -5.60 6.22
CA THR A 84 9.47 -4.38 6.51
C THR A 84 10.45 -4.04 5.38
N TYR A 85 11.11 -2.89 5.52
CA TYR A 85 12.10 -2.37 4.59
C TYR A 85 13.35 -3.25 4.60
N SER A 86 13.67 -3.84 3.44
CA SER A 86 14.98 -4.47 3.21
C SER A 86 15.99 -3.42 2.72
N ARG A 87 15.52 -2.49 1.88
CA ARG A 87 16.30 -1.33 1.42
C ARG A 87 15.41 -0.09 1.34
N MET A 88 15.93 1.03 1.82
CA MET A 88 15.24 2.32 1.81
C MET A 88 16.18 3.46 1.45
N ARG A 89 15.60 4.60 1.08
CA ARG A 89 16.30 5.89 0.94
C ARG A 89 15.57 6.97 1.74
N TYR A 90 16.30 7.96 2.22
CA TYR A 90 15.68 9.14 2.85
C TYR A 90 15.30 10.17 1.79
N VAL A 91 14.06 10.63 1.84
CA VAL A 91 13.52 11.66 0.97
C VAL A 91 13.13 12.86 1.81
N THR A 92 13.19 14.05 1.22
CA THR A 92 12.89 15.32 1.90
C THR A 92 11.78 16.04 1.16
N VAL A 93 10.78 16.52 1.90
CA VAL A 93 9.73 17.40 1.38
C VAL A 93 9.73 18.73 2.14
N ARG A 94 9.14 19.76 1.53
CA ARG A 94 8.96 21.08 2.14
C ARG A 94 7.53 21.24 2.64
N LEU A 95 7.38 21.47 3.95
CA LEU A 95 6.09 21.75 4.58
C LEU A 95 5.68 23.22 4.37
N PRO A 96 4.39 23.49 4.12
CA PRO A 96 3.90 24.85 3.94
C PRO A 96 3.70 25.58 5.29
N GLY A 97 3.70 26.92 5.26
CA GLY A 97 3.27 27.75 6.38
C GLY A 97 4.11 27.64 7.65
N CYS A 98 5.43 27.46 7.52
CA CYS A 98 6.33 27.38 8.67
C CYS A 98 6.64 28.76 9.28
N ARG A 99 6.82 28.81 10.60
CA ARG A 99 7.32 30.00 11.31
C ARG A 99 8.77 30.32 10.92
N ALA A 100 9.19 31.58 11.05
CA ALA A 100 10.50 32.07 10.58
C ALA A 100 11.73 31.28 11.11
N ASN A 101 11.65 30.73 12.33
CA ASN A 101 12.74 29.97 12.95
C ASN A 101 12.56 28.44 12.83
N VAL A 102 11.61 27.96 12.02
CA VAL A 102 11.33 26.54 11.86
C VAL A 102 11.72 26.11 10.44
N SER A 103 12.65 25.15 10.35
CA SER A 103 13.02 24.58 9.04
C SER A 103 11.80 23.93 8.38
N PRO A 104 11.50 24.26 7.10
CA PRO A 104 10.39 23.65 6.39
C PRO A 104 10.68 22.21 5.92
N LEU A 105 11.91 21.72 6.08
CA LEU A 105 12.31 20.40 5.60
C LEU A 105 11.77 19.30 6.53
N TYR A 106 11.18 18.27 5.92
CA TYR A 106 10.70 17.07 6.59
C TYR A 106 11.30 15.84 5.90
N HIS A 107 12.03 15.04 6.66
CA HIS A 107 12.76 13.87 6.16
C HIS A 107 12.02 12.59 6.55
N TYR A 108 11.91 11.64 5.62
CA TYR A 108 11.25 10.36 5.87
C TYR A 108 11.83 9.24 5.00
N PRO A 109 11.72 7.97 5.41
CA PRO A 109 12.16 6.83 4.62
C PRO A 109 11.16 6.51 3.50
N GLN A 110 11.68 6.18 2.32
CA GLN A 110 10.93 5.66 1.20
C GLN A 110 11.44 4.27 0.83
N ALA A 111 10.51 3.32 0.62
CA ALA A 111 10.87 1.95 0.29
C ALA A 111 11.50 1.85 -1.10
N LEU A 112 12.62 1.12 -1.17
CA LEU A 112 13.20 0.64 -2.44
C LEU A 112 12.96 -0.85 -2.61
N GLN A 113 12.97 -1.60 -1.50
CA GLN A 113 12.72 -3.04 -1.47
C GLN A 113 12.13 -3.45 -0.12
N CYS A 114 11.24 -4.43 -0.15
CA CYS A 114 10.54 -4.95 1.03
C CYS A 114 10.78 -6.46 1.18
N GLU A 115 10.75 -6.95 2.42
CA GLU A 115 11.01 -8.36 2.73
C GLU A 115 10.25 -8.82 3.97
N CYS A 116 9.96 -10.12 4.03
CA CYS A 116 9.47 -10.79 5.22
C CYS A 116 10.62 -11.27 6.09
N THR A 117 10.89 -10.58 7.19
CA THR A 117 11.99 -10.93 8.13
C THR A 117 11.54 -10.82 9.58
N VAL A 118 12.38 -11.25 10.52
CA VAL A 118 12.15 -11.03 11.96
C VAL A 118 12.14 -9.52 12.20
N CYS A 119 11.24 -9.04 13.06
CA CYS A 119 11.16 -7.61 13.34
C CYS A 119 12.49 -7.10 13.91
N SER A 120 13.00 -6.02 13.32
CA SER A 120 14.25 -5.35 13.74
C SER A 120 13.96 -3.91 14.11
N THR A 121 14.45 -3.49 15.28
CA THR A 121 14.31 -2.13 15.80
C THR A 121 15.22 -1.10 15.14
N ASN A 122 15.99 -1.49 14.12
CA ASN A 122 16.88 -0.57 13.41
C ASN A 122 16.07 0.56 12.70
N HIS A 123 14.97 0.18 12.05
CA HIS A 123 14.13 1.10 11.26
C HIS A 123 12.62 0.86 11.44
N THR A 124 12.24 -0.02 12.35
CA THR A 124 10.84 -0.40 12.57
C THR A 124 10.59 -0.51 14.06
N GLU A 125 9.56 0.17 14.54
CA GLU A 125 9.12 0.00 15.93
C GLU A 125 8.41 -1.35 16.05
N CYS A 126 9.04 -2.26 16.77
CA CYS A 126 8.53 -3.61 16.99
C CYS A 126 7.64 -3.62 18.22
N GLU A 127 6.37 -3.28 18.04
CA GLU A 127 5.38 -3.37 19.12
C GLU A 127 4.84 -4.80 19.23
N THR A 128 4.80 -5.33 20.45
CA THR A 128 4.09 -6.57 20.76
C THR A 128 2.61 -6.23 20.97
N LEU A 129 1.73 -6.72 20.10
CA LEU A 129 0.28 -6.74 20.36
C LEU A 129 -0.08 -7.94 21.24
#